data_AF-F7T9L0-F1
#
_entry.id   AF-F7T9L0-F1
#
_cell.length_a   1.000
_cell.length_b   1.000
_cell.length_c   1.000
_cell.angle_alpha   90.00
_cell.angle_beta   90.00
_cell.angle_gamma   90.00
#
_symmetry.space_group_name_H-M   'P 1'
#
loop_
_entity.id
_entity.type
_entity.pdbx_description
1 polymer ?
#
loop_
_entity_poly.entity_id
_entity_poly.type
_entity_poly.pdbx_seq_one_letter_code
_entity_poly.pdbx_strand_id
1 'polypeptide(L)' 'MNRDDIQEMGAKAAREGLTLFDCPFYRIDALPDQTVEAIAQWRANIDAWEAGFHSEVRSRPPLSGAPPPQSWRMQY' A
#
# COMPACT_ATOMS: atom_id res chain seq x y z
N MET A 1 18.67 1.53 -4.69
CA MET A 1 17.31 1.91 -5.16
C MET A 1 16.93 3.17 -4.40
N ASN A 2 16.48 4.22 -5.09
CA ASN A 2 16.13 5.47 -4.43
C ASN A 2 14.72 5.39 -3.83
N ARG A 3 14.44 6.22 -2.82
CA ARG A 3 13.14 6.25 -2.13
C ARG A 3 11.99 6.53 -3.10
N ASP A 4 12.21 7.43 -4.05
CA ASP A 4 11.24 7.81 -5.09
C ASP A 4 10.87 6.62 -5.99
N ASP A 5 11.86 5.84 -6.45
CA ASP A 5 11.60 4.61 -7.23
C ASP A 5 10.71 3.62 -6.45
N ILE A 6 10.93 3.52 -5.13
CA ILE A 6 10.19 2.62 -4.26
C ILE A 6 8.75 3.09 -4.06
N GLN A 7 8.55 4.41 -3.92
CA GLN A 7 7.22 5.01 -3.89
C GLN A 7 6.48 4.79 -5.22
N GLU A 8 7.15 4.94 -6.36
CA GLU A 8 6.56 4.68 -7.67
C GLU A 8 6.17 3.20 -7.84
N MET A 9 6.95 2.27 -7.31
CA MET A 9 6.57 0.85 -7.28
C MET A 9 5.31 0.59 -6.43
N GLY A 10 5.21 1.23 -5.27
CA GLY A 10 4.02 1.14 -4.41
C GLY A 10 2.78 1.73 -5.09
N ALA A 11 2.96 2.89 -5.71
CA ALA A 11 1.93 3.55 -6.51
C ALA A 11 1.44 2.66 -7.65
N LYS A 12 2.36 2.06 -8.41
CA LYS A 12 2.03 1.14 -9.49
C LYS A 12 1.27 -0.10 -8.99
N ALA A 13 1.70 -0.70 -7.89
CA ALA A 13 1.00 -1.85 -7.29
C ALA A 13 -0.45 -1.51 -6.89
N ALA A 14 -0.68 -0.33 -6.32
CA ALA A 14 -2.02 0.16 -6.01
C ALA A 14 -2.89 0.36 -7.26
N ARG A 15 -2.28 0.82 -8.37
CA ARG A 15 -2.97 0.98 -9.66
C ARG A 15 -3.36 -0.36 -10.28
N GLU A 16 -2.47 -1.34 -10.20
CA GLU A 16 -2.72 -2.71 -10.68
C GLU A 16 -3.73 -3.48 -9.81
N GLY A 17 -4.09 -2.94 -8.64
CA GLY A 17 -5.07 -3.55 -7.74
C GLY A 17 -4.47 -4.65 -6.86
N LEU A 18 -3.15 -4.66 -6.70
CA LEU A 18 -2.45 -5.52 -5.76
C LEU A 18 -2.72 -5.08 -4.31
N THR A 19 -2.37 -5.92 -3.35
CA THR A 19 -2.53 -5.64 -1.92
C THR A 19 -1.18 -5.36 -1.27
N LEU A 20 -1.17 -4.82 -0.04
CA LEU A 20 0.05 -4.61 0.74
C LEU A 20 0.89 -5.89 0.88
N PHE A 21 0.26 -7.07 0.87
CA PHE A 21 0.94 -8.36 0.96
C PHE A 21 1.74 -8.73 -0.30
N ASP A 22 1.47 -8.08 -1.44
CA ASP A 22 2.23 -8.28 -2.67
C ASP A 22 3.55 -7.46 -2.68
N CYS A 23 3.85 -6.75 -1.58
CA CYS A 23 5.07 -5.98 -1.45
C CYS A 23 6.31 -6.90 -1.67
N PRO A 24 7.16 -6.60 -2.67
CA PRO A 24 8.32 -7.45 -2.99
C PRO A 24 9.33 -7.52 -1.84
N PHE A 25 9.31 -6.53 -0.94
CA PHE A 25 10.19 -6.46 0.23
C PHE A 25 9.77 -7.42 1.35
N TYR A 26 8.54 -7.96 1.37
CA TYR A 26 8.14 -8.98 2.35
C TYR A 26 8.62 -10.40 2.00
N ARG A 27 9.18 -10.62 0.80
CA ARG A 27 9.69 -11.95 0.44
C ARG A 27 10.94 -12.28 1.25
N ILE A 28 11.05 -13.56 1.66
CA ILE A 28 12.16 -14.10 2.44
C ILE A 28 13.51 -13.89 1.74
N ASP A 29 13.54 -13.83 0.41
CA ASP A 29 14.73 -13.50 -0.40
C ASP A 29 15.22 -12.04 -0.25
N ALA A 30 14.38 -11.15 0.27
CA ALA A 30 14.72 -9.75 0.57
C ALA A 30 15.08 -9.55 2.06
N LEU A 31 15.18 -10.62 2.84
CA LEU A 31 15.65 -10.53 4.23
C LEU A 31 17.09 -10.03 4.20
N PRO A 32 17.36 -8.87 4.81
CA PRO A 32 18.72 -8.41 4.94
C PRO A 32 19.55 -9.45 5.72
N ASP A 33 20.81 -9.61 5.32
CA ASP A 33 21.83 -10.24 6.16
C ASP A 33 21.70 -9.64 7.57
N GLN A 34 21.65 -10.46 8.62
CA GLN A 34 21.08 -10.21 9.97
C GLN A 34 21.68 -9.04 10.79
N THR A 35 22.29 -8.08 10.14
CA THR A 35 22.77 -6.81 10.67
C THR A 35 21.61 -5.83 10.92
N VAL A 36 21.70 -5.12 12.05
CA VAL A 36 20.69 -4.13 12.48
C VAL A 36 20.56 -2.98 11.47
N GLU A 37 21.66 -2.59 10.83
CA GLU A 37 21.70 -1.55 9.79
C GLU A 37 20.89 -1.94 8.55
N ALA A 38 20.98 -3.20 8.14
CA ALA A 38 20.27 -3.70 6.98
C ALA A 38 18.77 -3.92 7.26
N ILE A 39 18.38 -4.26 8.50
CA ILE A 39 16.96 -4.29 8.94
C ILE A 39 16.34 -2.90 8.92
N ALA A 40 17.06 -1.88 9.42
CA ALA A 40 16.58 -0.50 9.41
C ALA A 40 16.38 0.02 7.98
N GLN A 41 17.33 -0.27 7.09
CA GLN A 41 17.24 0.10 5.68
C GLN A 41 16.11 -0.65 4.96
N TRP A 42 15.92 -1.95 5.23
CA TRP A 42 14.81 -2.74 4.72
C TRP A 42 13.46 -2.17 5.19
N ARG A 43 13.34 -1.78 6.46
CA ARG A 43 12.13 -1.15 6.99
C ARG A 43 11.84 0.19 6.32
N ALA A 44 12.88 1.00 6.08
CA ALA A 44 12.73 2.27 5.36
C ALA A 44 12.25 2.09 3.92
N ASN A 45 12.68 1.00 3.25
CA ASN A 45 12.19 0.66 1.91
C ASN A 45 10.72 0.25 1.94
N ILE A 46 10.29 -0.55 2.93
CA ILE A 46 8.88 -0.90 3.10
C ILE A 46 8.04 0.36 3.34
N ASP A 47 8.47 1.23 4.26
CA ASP A 47 7.75 2.47 4.58
C ASP A 47 7.59 3.38 3.35
N ALA A 48 8.65 3.50 2.53
CA ALA A 48 8.60 4.22 1.27
C ALA A 48 7.60 3.60 0.29
N TRP A 49 7.57 2.27 0.17
CA TRP A 49 6.65 1.57 -0.72
C TRP A 49 5.20 1.72 -0.27
N GLU A 50 4.93 1.53 1.02
CA GLU A 50 3.61 1.71 1.62
C GLU A 50 3.12 3.16 1.46
N ALA A 51 4.00 4.15 1.59
CA ALA A 51 3.65 5.55 1.38
C ALA A 51 3.14 5.82 -0.05
N GLY A 52 3.84 5.29 -1.06
CA GLY A 52 3.43 5.40 -2.47
C GLY A 52 2.13 4.65 -2.75
N PHE A 53 1.99 3.44 -2.21
CA PHE A 53 0.79 2.62 -2.31
C PHE A 53 -0.43 3.31 -1.69
N HIS A 54 -0.31 3.79 -0.45
CA HIS A 54 -1.38 4.50 0.27
C HIS A 54 -1.75 5.82 -0.38
N SER A 55 -0.80 6.51 -1.01
CA SER A 55 -1.07 7.73 -1.77
C SER A 55 -2.00 7.44 -2.96
N GLU A 56 -1.69 6.41 -3.75
CA GLU A 56 -2.53 6.03 -4.89
C GLU A 56 -3.85 5.39 -4.48
N VAL A 57 -3.88 4.55 -3.44
CA VAL A 57 -5.12 3.96 -2.91
C VAL A 57 -6.06 5.04 -2.38
N ARG A 58 -5.54 6.08 -1.72
CA ARG A 58 -6.36 7.22 -1.27
C ARG A 58 -6.81 8.14 -2.40
N SER A 59 -5.98 8.32 -3.42
CA SER A 59 -6.34 9.06 -4.63
C SER A 59 -7.39 8.32 -5.47
N ARG A 60 -7.44 6.99 -5.39
CA ARG A 60 -8.54 6.21 -5.95
C ARG A 60 -9.82 6.53 -5.17
N PRO A 61 -10.89 6.98 -5.85
CA PRO A 61 -12.18 7.03 -5.19
C PRO A 61 -12.49 5.62 -4.70
N PRO A 62 -12.95 5.45 -3.43
CA PRO A 62 -13.44 4.15 -3.01
C PRO A 62 -14.50 3.73 -4.04
N LEU A 63 -14.53 2.46 -4.42
CA LEU A 63 -15.66 1.86 -5.13
C LEU A 63 -16.94 1.84 -4.25
N SER A 64 -17.11 2.81 -3.37
CA SER A 64 -18.34 3.16 -2.68
C SER A 64 -19.17 4.07 -3.58
N GLY A 65 -19.52 3.54 -4.75
CA GLY A 65 -20.81 3.80 -5.40
C GLY A 65 -21.93 2.93 -4.80
N ALA A 66 -21.68 2.24 -3.68
CA ALA A 66 -22.75 1.63 -2.91
C ALA A 66 -23.50 2.75 -2.16
N PRO A 67 -24.76 3.05 -2.51
CA PRO A 67 -25.56 3.97 -1.71
C PRO A 67 -25.61 3.43 -0.27
N PRO A 68 -25.68 4.30 0.76
CA PRO A 68 -25.95 3.84 2.12
C PRO A 68 -27.21 2.96 2.08
N PRO A 69 -27.26 1.84 2.83
CA PRO A 69 -28.47 1.03 2.89
C PRO A 69 -29.61 1.96 3.33
N GLN A 70 -30.57 2.18 2.43
CA GLN A 70 -31.73 3.02 2.68
C GLN A 70 -32.43 2.49 3.92
N SER A 71 -32.21 3.16 5.04
CA SER A 71 -33.00 2.98 6.25
C SER A 71 -34.38 3.53 5.92
N TRP A 72 -35.25 2.61 5.53
CA TRP A 72 -36.71 2.67 5.57
C TRP A 72 -37.28 4.05 5.95
N ARG A 73 -37.85 4.76 4.98
CA ARG A 73 -38.83 5.81 5.27
C ARG A 73 -40.04 5.15 5.93
N MET A 74 -40.10 5.12 7.26
CA MET A 74 -41.38 5.08 7.96
C MET A 74 -42.05 6.42 7.72
N GLN A 75 -42.99 6.43 6.77
CA GLN A 75 -43.95 7.51 6.63
C GLN A 75 -44.91 7.45 7.82
N TYR A 76 -45.01 8.57 8.54
CA TYR A 76 -46.04 8.83 9.54
C TYR A 76 -47.38 9.12 8.86
#